data_AF-A0A7K1TTN8-F1
#
_entry.id   AF-A0A7K1TTN8-F1
#
_cell.length_a   1.000
_cell.length_b   1.000
_cell.length_c   1.000
_cell.angle_alpha   90.00
_cell.angle_beta   90.00
_cell.angle_gamma   90.00
#
_symmetry.space_group_name_H-M   'P 1'
#
loop_
_entity.id
_entity.type
_entity.pdbx_description
1 polymer ?
#
loop_
_entity_poly.entity_id
_entity_poly.type
_entity_poly.pdbx_seq_one_letter_code
_entity_poly.pdbx_strand_id
1 'polypeptide(L)'
;MTDQTSPARFDRRTMIKGAAWSLPVIAVAAAVPAMAASTDTDLVPSFGGSTELRFNNDVGSAMAIITTANALHILNNGPLATPTTGTQVLLQYDPTLLTLNMSLPTGVVAEGSQGDYTLLMPSIPAGGSLDVTLGPILNAELTYARILQLAPPNAAPQMVATAGGDTINNNNASSTQITIALQ
;
A
#
# COMPACT_ATOMS: atom_id res chain seq x y z
N MET A 1 75.23 -33.46 3.80
CA MET A 1 74.00 -34.26 3.96
C MET A 1 72.86 -33.26 4.09
N THR A 2 72.27 -32.89 2.96
CA THR A 2 71.23 -31.84 2.87
C THR A 2 69.97 -32.49 2.34
N ASP A 3 68.97 -32.60 3.22
CA ASP A 3 67.67 -33.19 2.93
C ASP A 3 66.83 -32.16 2.15
N GLN A 4 66.57 -32.44 0.88
CA GLN A 4 65.72 -31.61 0.02
C GLN A 4 64.28 -32.03 0.24
N THR A 5 63.58 -31.35 1.14
CA THR A 5 62.12 -31.49 1.30
C THR A 5 61.43 -30.94 0.05
N SER A 6 61.10 -31.82 -0.90
CA SER A 6 60.27 -31.45 -2.05
C SER A 6 58.95 -30.87 -1.52
N PRO A 7 58.54 -29.66 -1.96
CA PRO A 7 57.32 -29.04 -1.48
C PRO A 7 56.15 -29.97 -1.82
N ALA A 8 55.32 -30.29 -0.83
CA ALA A 8 54.15 -31.14 -0.97
C ALA A 8 53.26 -30.59 -2.09
N ARG A 9 53.35 -31.19 -3.28
CA ARG A 9 52.63 -30.74 -4.46
C ARG A 9 51.20 -31.24 -4.30
N PHE A 10 50.27 -30.32 -4.05
CA PHE A 10 48.84 -30.67 -4.00
C PHE A 10 48.44 -31.31 -5.33
N ASP A 11 47.95 -32.55 -5.27
CA ASP A 11 47.44 -33.23 -6.45
C ASP A 11 46.15 -32.55 -6.91
N ARG A 12 46.07 -32.19 -8.19
CA ARG A 12 44.88 -31.58 -8.80
C ARG A 12 43.64 -32.44 -8.57
N ARG A 13 43.82 -33.77 -8.52
CA ARG A 13 42.74 -34.73 -8.24
C ARG A 13 42.16 -34.56 -6.84
N THR A 14 42.98 -34.19 -5.86
CA THR A 14 42.55 -33.91 -4.49
C THR A 14 41.76 -32.61 -4.42
N MET A 15 42.17 -31.57 -5.15
CA MET A 15 41.42 -30.31 -5.24
C MET A 15 40.05 -30.51 -5.89
N ILE A 16 39.98 -31.28 -6.98
CA ILE A 16 38.72 -31.58 -7.67
C ILE A 16 37.78 -32.40 -6.78
N LYS A 17 38.29 -33.40 -6.05
CA LYS A 17 37.48 -34.16 -5.10
C LYS A 17 36.95 -33.25 -3.99
N GLY A 18 37.77 -32.40 -3.39
CA GLY A 18 37.33 -31.45 -2.38
C GLY A 18 36.20 -30.55 -2.87
N ALA A 19 36.37 -29.95 -4.06
CA ALA A 19 35.35 -29.10 -4.68
C ALA A 19 34.05 -29.86 -5.00
N ALA A 20 34.13 -31.11 -5.47
CA ALA A 20 32.96 -31.93 -5.78
C ALA A 20 32.07 -32.22 -4.56
N TRP A 21 32.66 -32.32 -3.36
CA TRP A 21 31.92 -32.56 -2.13
C TRP A 21 31.46 -31.27 -1.43
N SER A 22 32.17 -30.15 -1.59
CA SER A 22 31.83 -28.89 -0.91
C SER A 22 30.93 -27.96 -1.72
N LEU A 23 31.05 -27.93 -3.05
CA LEU A 23 30.28 -27.02 -3.90
C LEU A 23 28.76 -27.20 -3.78
N PRO A 24 28.20 -28.43 -3.77
CA PRO A 24 26.75 -28.60 -3.59
C PRO A 24 26.25 -28.08 -2.24
N VAL A 25 27.02 -28.30 -1.17
CA VAL A 25 26.66 -27.84 0.19
C VAL A 25 26.67 -26.31 0.26
N ILE A 26 27.68 -25.67 -0.33
CA ILE A 26 27.77 -24.20 -0.38
C ILE A 26 26.65 -23.63 -1.26
N ALA A 27 26.35 -24.27 -2.40
CA ALA A 27 25.26 -23.83 -3.27
C ALA A 27 23.90 -23.90 -2.57
N VAL A 28 23.61 -25.00 -1.86
CA VAL A 28 22.37 -25.13 -1.06
C VAL A 28 22.37 -24.13 0.10
N ALA A 29 23.47 -24.01 0.84
CA ALA A 29 23.58 -23.08 1.95
C ALA A 29 23.45 -21.60 1.53
N ALA A 30 23.82 -21.26 0.29
CA ALA A 30 23.63 -19.93 -0.27
C ALA A 30 22.21 -19.71 -0.85
N ALA A 31 21.63 -20.74 -1.46
CA ALA A 31 20.30 -20.65 -2.07
C ALA A 31 19.15 -20.66 -1.03
N VAL A 32 19.29 -21.42 0.05
CA VAL A 32 18.21 -21.57 1.06
C VAL A 32 17.86 -20.25 1.76
N PRO A 33 18.83 -19.44 2.25
CA PRO A 33 18.52 -18.12 2.83
C PRO A 33 17.89 -17.16 1.82
N ALA A 34 18.31 -17.22 0.55
CA ALA A 34 17.74 -16.37 -0.50
C ALA A 34 16.28 -16.72 -0.81
N MET A 35 15.94 -18.01 -0.82
CA MET A 35 14.55 -18.47 -0.99
C MET A 35 13.70 -18.22 0.26
N ALA A 36 14.29 -18.28 1.46
CA ALA A 36 13.60 -18.00 2.72
C ALA A 36 13.30 -16.51 2.95
N ALA A 37 14.03 -15.60 2.30
CA ALA A 37 13.84 -14.15 2.44
C ALA A 37 12.83 -13.55 1.43
N SER A 38 12.31 -14.33 0.47
CA SER A 38 11.58 -13.81 -0.69
C SER A 38 10.08 -14.15 -0.71
N THR A 39 9.46 -14.50 0.41
CA THR A 39 8.10 -15.07 0.42
C THR A 39 6.97 -14.06 0.57
N ASP A 40 7.28 -12.81 0.85
CA ASP A 40 6.31 -11.93 1.46
C ASP A 40 5.85 -10.87 0.47
N THR A 41 4.55 -10.82 0.23
CA THR A 41 3.91 -9.65 -0.39
C THR A 41 3.92 -8.53 0.63
N ASP A 42 4.03 -7.28 0.16
CA ASP A 42 4.10 -6.10 1.02
C ASP A 42 3.25 -5.00 0.38
N LEU A 43 2.06 -4.76 0.92
CA LEU A 43 1.09 -3.81 0.39
C LEU A 43 1.08 -2.53 1.22
N VAL A 44 1.47 -1.44 0.57
CA VAL A 44 1.54 -0.12 1.21
C VAL A 44 0.52 0.82 0.56
N PRO A 45 -0.64 1.06 1.18
CA PRO A 45 -1.56 2.09 0.72
C PRO A 45 -1.01 3.48 1.05
N SER A 46 -1.32 4.46 0.20
CA SER A 46 -1.01 5.87 0.43
C SER A 46 -2.01 6.77 -0.27
N PHE A 47 -2.42 7.84 0.39
CA PHE A 47 -3.29 8.83 -0.23
C PHE A 47 -2.49 9.83 -1.05
N GLY A 48 -3.02 10.19 -2.21
CA GLY A 48 -2.40 11.12 -3.14
C GLY A 48 -3.41 12.06 -3.80
N GLY A 49 -2.87 13.07 -4.48
CA GLY A 49 -3.67 14.16 -5.02
C GLY A 49 -4.34 15.00 -3.92
N SER A 50 -4.82 16.18 -4.31
CA SER A 50 -5.62 17.03 -3.45
C SER A 50 -6.74 17.64 -4.29
N THR A 51 -7.93 17.72 -3.72
CA THR A 51 -9.05 18.41 -4.32
C THR A 51 -9.73 19.32 -3.32
N GLU A 52 -10.18 20.47 -3.82
CA GLU A 52 -10.92 21.46 -3.06
C GLU A 52 -12.42 21.35 -3.39
N LEU A 53 -13.23 21.20 -2.35
CA LEU A 53 -14.68 21.16 -2.42
C LEU A 53 -15.23 22.38 -1.69
N ARG A 54 -16.18 23.07 -2.30
CA ARG A 54 -16.75 24.31 -1.77
C ARG A 54 -18.18 24.08 -1.34
N PHE A 55 -18.45 24.33 -0.06
CA PHE A 55 -19.81 24.39 0.45
C PHE A 55 -20.30 25.84 0.38
N ASN A 56 -21.26 26.10 -0.50
CA ASN A 56 -21.78 27.44 -0.75
C ASN A 56 -23.13 27.64 -0.06
N ASN A 57 -23.46 28.88 0.27
CA ASN A 57 -24.82 29.27 0.62
C ASN A 57 -25.69 29.40 -0.65
N ASP A 58 -26.99 29.66 -0.44
CA ASP A 58 -27.97 29.80 -1.52
C ASP A 58 -27.66 30.96 -2.50
N VAL A 59 -26.83 31.92 -2.09
CA VAL A 59 -26.39 33.05 -2.94
C VAL A 59 -25.02 32.80 -3.59
N GLY A 60 -24.47 31.59 -3.47
CA GLY A 60 -23.24 31.15 -4.15
C GLY A 60 -21.93 31.52 -3.46
N SER A 61 -21.96 32.14 -2.28
CA SER A 61 -20.77 32.44 -1.48
C SER A 61 -20.31 31.19 -0.73
N ALA A 62 -19.01 30.88 -0.80
CA ALA A 62 -18.42 29.79 -0.04
C ALA A 62 -18.51 30.08 1.47
N MET A 63 -19.13 29.17 2.21
CA MET A 63 -19.17 29.18 3.69
C MET A 63 -18.08 28.30 4.29
N ALA A 64 -17.63 27.29 3.53
CA ALA A 64 -16.52 26.44 3.92
C ALA A 64 -15.78 25.89 2.70
N ILE A 65 -14.48 25.71 2.86
CA ILE A 65 -13.59 25.05 1.93
C ILE A 65 -13.15 23.72 2.56
N ILE A 66 -13.39 22.62 1.86
CA ILE A 66 -13.04 21.27 2.30
C ILE A 66 -11.93 20.77 1.37
N THR A 67 -10.77 20.42 1.93
CA THR A 67 -9.65 19.86 1.17
C THR A 67 -9.43 18.41 1.58
N THR A 68 -9.39 17.52 0.59
CA THR A 68 -9.28 16.08 0.79
C THR A 68 -8.45 15.43 -0.31
N ALA A 69 -7.98 14.19 -0.08
CA ALA A 69 -7.26 13.44 -1.11
C ALA A 69 -8.19 13.00 -2.24
N ASN A 70 -7.65 12.91 -3.45
CA ASN A 70 -8.41 12.55 -4.65
C ASN A 70 -8.00 11.18 -5.24
N ALA A 71 -6.92 10.60 -4.74
CA ALA A 71 -6.41 9.32 -5.17
C ALA A 71 -5.96 8.46 -3.99
N LEU A 72 -6.06 7.15 -4.17
CA LEU A 72 -5.48 6.13 -3.32
C LEU A 72 -4.52 5.30 -4.17
N HIS A 73 -3.25 5.32 -3.78
CA HIS A 73 -2.16 4.57 -4.42
C HIS A 73 -1.83 3.36 -3.56
N ILE A 74 -1.81 2.17 -4.15
CA ILE A 74 -1.41 0.94 -3.50
C ILE A 74 -0.14 0.43 -4.17
N LEU A 75 0.94 0.37 -3.42
CA LEU A 75 2.22 -0.17 -3.90
C LEU A 75 2.41 -1.59 -3.37
N ASN A 76 2.80 -2.51 -4.25
CA ASN A 76 3.37 -3.78 -3.83
C ASN A 76 4.89 -3.66 -3.76
N ASN A 77 5.42 -3.42 -2.57
CA ASN A 77 6.85 -3.28 -2.32
C ASN A 77 7.54 -4.64 -2.10
N GLY A 78 6.77 -5.74 -2.15
CA GLY A 78 7.27 -7.09 -1.96
C GLY A 78 7.96 -7.65 -3.22
N PRO A 79 8.86 -8.64 -3.06
CA PRO A 79 9.51 -9.33 -4.18
C PRO A 79 8.56 -10.25 -4.99
N LEU A 80 7.35 -10.51 -4.49
CA LEU A 80 6.35 -11.36 -5.15
C LEU A 80 5.13 -10.55 -5.57
N ALA A 81 4.46 -11.02 -6.63
CA ALA A 81 3.14 -10.50 -6.99
C ALA A 81 2.11 -10.86 -5.91
N THR A 82 1.12 -9.99 -5.69
CA THR A 82 0.04 -10.28 -4.73
C THR A 82 -0.85 -11.43 -5.22
N PRO A 83 -1.39 -12.26 -4.32
CA PRO A 83 -2.31 -13.30 -4.71
C PRO A 83 -3.57 -12.69 -5.36
N THR A 84 -4.16 -13.38 -6.33
CA THR A 84 -5.41 -12.94 -6.98
C THR A 84 -6.63 -13.06 -6.08
N THR A 85 -6.52 -13.73 -4.94
CA THR A 85 -7.61 -13.97 -4.00
C THR A 85 -7.20 -13.51 -2.61
N GLY A 86 -8.09 -12.79 -1.92
CA GLY A 86 -7.88 -12.34 -0.54
C GLY A 86 -7.12 -11.02 -0.41
N THR A 87 -6.58 -10.47 -1.50
CA THR A 87 -5.99 -9.13 -1.51
C THR A 87 -7.08 -8.06 -1.61
N GLN A 88 -7.18 -7.25 -0.57
CA GLN A 88 -8.23 -6.24 -0.45
C GLN A 88 -7.73 -4.97 0.23
N VAL A 89 -8.41 -3.85 0.02
CA VAL A 89 -8.19 -2.61 0.77
C VAL A 89 -9.52 -2.14 1.36
N LEU A 90 -9.58 -2.01 2.68
CA LEU A 90 -10.67 -1.35 3.36
C LEU A 90 -10.44 0.16 3.33
N LEU A 91 -11.34 0.90 2.68
CA LEU A 91 -11.35 2.36 2.62
C LEU A 91 -12.49 2.89 3.48
N GLN A 92 -12.14 3.65 4.51
CA GLN A 92 -13.08 4.25 5.46
C GLN A 92 -12.98 5.78 5.45
N TYR A 93 -14.11 6.46 5.56
CA TYR A 93 -14.20 7.92 5.64
C TYR A 93 -15.55 8.36 6.23
N ASP A 94 -15.76 9.65 6.50
CA ASP A 94 -17.06 10.14 6.99
C ASP A 94 -18.07 10.31 5.82
N PRO A 95 -19.08 9.42 5.69
CA PRO A 95 -20.06 9.50 4.61
C PRO A 95 -21.04 10.66 4.76
N THR A 96 -21.14 11.29 5.95
CA THR A 96 -21.98 12.47 6.15
C THR A 96 -21.34 13.74 5.56
N LEU A 97 -20.02 13.72 5.35
CA LEU A 97 -19.28 14.82 4.74
C LEU A 97 -19.10 14.61 3.24
N LEU A 98 -18.66 13.42 2.84
CA LEU A 98 -18.26 13.12 1.47
C LEU A 98 -19.10 11.99 0.87
N THR A 99 -19.18 12.01 -0.45
CA THR A 99 -19.56 10.86 -1.27
C THR A 99 -18.42 10.62 -2.25
N LEU A 100 -18.00 9.37 -2.44
CA LEU A 100 -16.93 9.05 -3.39
C LEU A 100 -17.52 8.59 -4.72
N ASN A 101 -17.14 9.24 -5.81
CA ASN A 101 -17.43 8.81 -7.17
C ASN A 101 -16.19 8.14 -7.76
N MET A 102 -15.90 6.93 -7.27
CA MET A 102 -14.65 6.24 -7.57
C MET A 102 -14.57 5.82 -9.04
N SER A 103 -13.45 6.13 -9.69
CA SER A 103 -13.08 5.55 -10.98
C SER A 103 -12.10 4.40 -10.74
N LEU A 104 -12.61 3.17 -10.83
CA LEU A 104 -11.86 1.96 -10.52
C LEU A 104 -11.04 1.48 -11.73
N PRO A 105 -9.75 1.13 -11.55
CA PRO A 105 -8.97 0.43 -12.56
C PRO A 105 -9.58 -0.92 -12.94
N THR A 106 -9.15 -1.45 -14.09
CA THR A 106 -9.58 -2.78 -14.54
C THR A 106 -9.23 -3.86 -13.50
N GLY A 107 -10.20 -4.70 -13.17
CA GLY A 107 -10.02 -5.80 -12.21
C GLY A 107 -10.21 -5.42 -10.74
N VAL A 108 -10.44 -4.13 -10.44
CA VAL A 108 -10.81 -3.69 -9.09
C VAL A 108 -12.32 -3.66 -8.97
N VAL A 109 -12.84 -4.24 -7.89
CA VAL A 109 -14.27 -4.20 -7.56
C VAL A 109 -14.43 -3.55 -6.20
N ALA A 110 -15.29 -2.54 -6.11
CA ALA A 110 -15.67 -1.93 -4.83
C ALA A 110 -16.94 -2.61 -4.31
N GLU A 111 -16.86 -3.16 -3.10
CA GLU A 111 -17.98 -3.69 -2.34
C GLU A 111 -18.22 -2.82 -1.10
N GLY A 112 -19.42 -2.90 -0.51
CA GLY A 112 -19.80 -2.15 0.68
C GLY A 112 -20.69 -0.94 0.40
N SER A 113 -20.62 0.05 1.28
CA SER A 113 -21.48 1.24 1.26
C SER A 113 -20.67 2.52 1.43
N GLN A 114 -21.30 3.67 1.21
CA GLN A 114 -20.65 4.97 1.46
C GLN A 114 -20.10 5.00 2.90
N GLY A 115 -18.86 5.45 3.05
CA GLY A 115 -18.13 5.52 4.31
C GLY A 115 -17.27 4.29 4.63
N ASP A 116 -17.60 3.12 4.07
CA ASP A 116 -16.91 1.84 4.30
C ASP A 116 -16.92 0.97 3.02
N TYR A 117 -15.88 1.13 2.20
CA TYR A 117 -15.68 0.33 0.98
C TYR A 117 -14.62 -0.75 1.18
N THR A 118 -14.88 -1.96 0.70
CA THR A 118 -13.85 -2.98 0.51
C THR A 118 -13.52 -3.06 -0.97
N LEU A 119 -12.29 -2.68 -1.33
CA LEU A 119 -11.77 -2.78 -2.69
C LEU A 119 -11.12 -4.15 -2.86
N LEU A 120 -11.77 -5.03 -3.60
CA LEU A 120 -11.19 -6.29 -4.05
C LEU A 120 -10.22 -5.99 -5.19
N MET A 121 -8.95 -6.35 -5.02
CA MET A 121 -7.89 -5.96 -5.95
C MET A 121 -7.47 -7.15 -6.83
N PRO A 122 -7.02 -6.89 -8.07
CA PRO A 122 -6.33 -7.90 -8.88
C PRO A 122 -4.94 -8.18 -8.31
N SER A 123 -4.24 -9.16 -8.89
CA SER A 123 -2.81 -9.36 -8.59
C SER A 123 -2.01 -8.13 -9.04
N ILE A 124 -1.24 -7.56 -8.13
CA ILE A 124 -0.29 -6.47 -8.37
C ILE A 124 1.11 -7.10 -8.47
N PRO A 125 1.81 -6.98 -9.62
CA PRO A 125 3.17 -7.50 -9.77
C PRO A 125 4.13 -6.99 -8.71
N ALA A 126 5.24 -7.69 -8.49
CA ALA A 126 6.32 -7.22 -7.61
C ALA A 126 6.83 -5.85 -8.06
N GLY A 127 6.90 -4.89 -7.13
CA GLY A 127 7.24 -3.48 -7.43
C GLY A 127 6.17 -2.72 -8.24
N GLY A 128 5.04 -3.35 -8.54
CA GLY A 128 3.92 -2.73 -9.24
C GLY A 128 3.05 -1.89 -8.32
N SER A 129 2.23 -1.03 -8.91
CA SER A 129 1.26 -0.20 -8.20
C SER A 129 -0.12 -0.25 -8.82
N LEU A 130 -1.11 0.14 -8.03
CA LEU A 130 -2.49 0.30 -8.45
C LEU A 130 -3.02 1.63 -7.91
N ASP A 131 -3.60 2.44 -8.80
CA ASP A 131 -4.07 3.78 -8.47
C ASP A 131 -5.59 3.87 -8.63
N VAL A 132 -6.30 4.18 -7.54
CA VAL A 132 -7.74 4.40 -7.55
C VAL A 132 -8.00 5.90 -7.47
N THR A 133 -8.76 6.44 -8.43
CA THR A 133 -9.24 7.82 -8.32
C THR A 133 -10.50 7.82 -7.46
N LEU A 134 -10.48 8.56 -6.36
CA LEU A 134 -11.56 8.58 -5.37
C LEU A 134 -12.73 9.48 -5.80
N GLY A 135 -12.44 10.59 -6.48
CA GLY A 135 -13.44 11.53 -6.97
C GLY A 135 -14.41 12.00 -5.86
N PRO A 136 -13.92 12.55 -4.74
CA PRO A 136 -14.79 12.94 -3.65
C PRO A 136 -15.64 14.14 -4.06
N ILE A 137 -16.92 14.10 -3.71
CA ILE A 137 -17.86 15.21 -3.79
C ILE A 137 -18.49 15.42 -2.41
N LEU A 138 -19.06 16.60 -2.17
CA LEU A 138 -19.80 16.82 -0.93
C LEU A 138 -21.06 15.96 -0.92
N ASN A 139 -21.39 15.39 0.25
CA ASN A 139 -22.66 14.70 0.41
C ASN A 139 -23.81 15.67 0.13
N ALA A 140 -24.82 15.22 -0.63
CA ALA A 140 -25.97 16.05 -1.00
C ALA A 140 -26.82 16.51 0.20
N GLU A 141 -26.77 15.76 1.31
CA GLU A 141 -27.45 16.03 2.57
C GLU A 141 -26.56 16.79 3.56
N LEU A 142 -25.36 17.23 3.14
CA LEU A 142 -24.45 17.98 3.99
C LEU A 142 -25.09 19.30 4.42
N THR A 143 -25.09 19.57 5.73
CA THR A 143 -25.60 20.82 6.30
C THR A 143 -24.47 21.65 6.89
N TYR A 144 -24.66 22.97 6.95
CA TYR A 144 -23.68 23.86 7.58
C TYR A 144 -23.46 23.53 9.07
N ALA A 145 -24.51 23.11 9.78
CA ALA A 145 -24.40 22.65 11.17
C ALA A 145 -23.46 21.45 11.30
N ARG A 146 -23.50 20.50 10.35
CA ARG A 146 -22.57 19.37 10.33
C ARG A 146 -21.14 19.81 10.05
N ILE A 147 -20.93 20.76 9.14
CA ILE A 147 -19.61 21.34 8.86
C ILE A 147 -19.02 21.98 10.12
N LEU A 148 -19.81 22.75 10.88
CA LEU A 148 -19.35 23.34 12.15
C LEU A 148 -18.96 22.29 13.20
N GLN A 149 -19.63 21.13 13.21
CA GLN A 149 -19.26 20.02 14.10
C GLN A 149 -17.94 19.35 13.71
N LEU A 150 -17.63 19.29 12.43
CA LEU A 150 -16.43 18.65 11.88
C LEU A 150 -15.24 19.61 11.75
N ALA A 151 -15.50 20.92 11.71
CA ALA A 151 -14.46 21.93 11.64
C ALA A 151 -13.65 21.99 12.95
N PRO A 152 -12.36 22.40 12.89
CA PRO A 152 -11.57 22.68 14.09
C PRO A 152 -12.31 23.65 15.03
N PRO A 153 -12.24 23.45 16.35
CA PRO A 153 -11.31 22.59 17.10
C PRO A 153 -11.84 21.18 17.41
N ASN A 154 -12.96 20.75 16.82
CA ASN A 154 -13.66 19.55 17.27
C ASN A 154 -12.93 18.25 16.90
N ALA A 155 -13.22 17.68 15.73
CA ALA A 155 -12.58 16.48 15.23
C ALA A 155 -12.43 16.58 13.72
N ALA A 156 -11.19 16.76 13.26
CA ALA A 156 -10.90 16.78 11.82
C ALA A 156 -11.21 15.38 11.24
N PRO A 157 -12.16 15.26 10.30
CA PRO A 157 -12.48 13.98 9.70
C PRO A 157 -11.26 13.46 8.91
N GLN A 158 -11.18 12.15 8.73
CA GLN A 158 -10.06 11.50 8.06
C GLN A 158 -10.57 10.48 7.03
N MET A 159 -9.72 10.18 6.04
CA MET A 159 -9.85 8.98 5.24
C MET A 159 -8.78 8.00 5.65
N VAL A 160 -9.15 6.73 5.82
CA VAL A 160 -8.26 5.66 6.25
C VAL A 160 -8.33 4.55 5.21
N ALA A 161 -7.18 4.07 4.76
CA ALA A 161 -7.07 2.91 3.89
C ALA A 161 -6.27 1.83 4.62
N THR A 162 -6.80 0.61 4.67
CA THR A 162 -6.13 -0.56 5.27
C THR A 162 -6.07 -1.70 4.26
N ALA A 163 -4.88 -1.97 3.73
CA ALA A 163 -4.60 -3.13 2.90
C ALA A 163 -4.59 -4.42 3.74
N GLY A 164 -5.07 -5.49 3.13
CA GLY A 164 -5.01 -6.85 3.67
C GLY A 164 -4.67 -7.85 2.57
N GLY A 165 -4.26 -9.04 2.99
CA GLY A 165 -3.80 -10.10 2.08
C GLY A 165 -2.30 -10.10 1.83
N ASP A 166 -1.52 -9.37 2.64
CA ASP A 166 -0.07 -9.44 2.72
C ASP A 166 0.40 -9.95 4.10
N THR A 167 1.69 -10.29 4.21
CA THR A 167 2.26 -10.95 5.41
C THR A 167 3.10 -10.01 6.28
N ILE A 168 3.46 -8.83 5.75
CA ILE A 168 4.11 -7.78 6.50
C ILE A 168 3.06 -7.06 7.33
N ASN A 169 3.35 -6.88 8.62
CA ASN A 169 2.49 -6.12 9.52
C ASN A 169 3.09 -4.72 9.74
N ASN A 170 2.23 -3.73 9.96
CA ASN A 170 2.53 -2.34 10.37
C ASN A 170 2.76 -1.30 9.26
N ASN A 171 2.54 -1.64 7.99
CA ASN A 171 2.61 -0.67 6.88
C ASN A 171 1.39 -0.71 5.96
N ASN A 172 0.42 -1.55 6.31
CA ASN A 172 -0.78 -1.84 5.55
C ASN A 172 -1.86 -0.80 5.84
N ALA A 173 -1.60 0.23 6.66
CA ALA A 173 -2.56 1.27 6.98
C ALA A 173 -2.03 2.66 6.65
N SER A 174 -2.87 3.49 6.03
CA SER A 174 -2.61 4.88 5.73
C SER A 174 -3.80 5.73 6.13
N SER A 175 -3.55 6.96 6.59
CA SER A 175 -4.59 7.93 6.90
C SER A 175 -4.22 9.30 6.37
N THR A 176 -5.21 10.04 5.90
CA THR A 176 -5.07 11.45 5.53
C THR A 176 -6.18 12.28 6.16
N GLN A 177 -5.83 13.48 6.62
CA GLN A 177 -6.79 14.41 7.21
C GLN A 177 -7.58 15.14 6.13
N ILE A 178 -8.88 15.28 6.36
CA ILE A 178 -9.74 16.17 5.60
C ILE A 178 -9.73 17.52 6.30
N THR A 179 -9.21 18.54 5.61
CA THR A 179 -9.14 19.90 6.16
C THR A 179 -10.44 20.64 5.88
N ILE A 180 -10.98 21.31 6.88
CA ILE A 180 -12.17 22.17 6.74
C ILE A 180 -11.80 23.57 7.19
N ALA A 181 -11.88 24.53 6.29
CA ALA A 181 -11.67 25.96 6.55
C ALA A 181 -12.99 26.71 6.39
N LEU A 182 -13.51 27.27 7.50
CA LEU A 182 -14.69 28.13 7.48
C LEU A 182 -14.34 29.48 6.82
N GLN A 183 -15.31 30.10 6.16
CA GLN A 183 -15.19 31.41 5.50
C GLN A 183 -16.10 32.46 6.15
#